data_AF-A0A1L9SYB8-F1
#
_entry.id   AF-A0A1L9SYB8-F1
#
_cell.length_a   1.000
_cell.length_b   1.000
_cell.length_c   1.000
_cell.angle_alpha   90.00
_cell.angle_beta   90.00
_cell.angle_gamma   90.00
#
_symmetry.space_group_name_H-M   'P 1'
#
loop_
_entity.id
_entity.type
_entity.pdbx_description
1 polymer ?
#
loop_
_entity_poly.entity_id
_entity_poly.type
_entity_poly.pdbx_seq_one_letter_code
_entity_poly.pdbx_strand_id
1 'polypeptide(L)'
;MLVGKINGAHSTPKGSPIVYLHHFVPFVDLTALYRIAHICLIASQRDGMNFVAAEYVACQRDRKGVPVLTELAGAATFMDIGSIIFNPSSAQQLSESVHRAVTLGVEERRGCMRCWRSLL
;
A
#
# COMPACT_ATOMS: atom_id res chain seq x y z
N MET A 1 -4.18 -23.02 3.75
CA MET A 1 -4.36 -21.57 3.44
C MET A 1 -3.22 -20.77 4.09
N LEU A 2 -2.53 -19.91 3.34
CA LEU A 2 -1.37 -19.14 3.84
C LEU A 2 -1.75 -18.18 4.99
N VAL A 3 -2.88 -17.48 4.86
CA VAL A 3 -3.39 -16.54 5.90
C VAL A 3 -3.57 -17.23 7.24
N GLY A 4 -4.20 -18.41 7.27
CA GLY A 4 -4.40 -19.17 8.51
C GLY A 4 -3.09 -19.60 9.17
N LYS A 5 -2.08 -19.97 8.37
CA LYS A 5 -0.74 -20.31 8.88
C LYS A 5 -0.06 -19.11 9.55
N ILE A 6 -0.12 -17.93 8.92
CA ILE A 6 0.47 -16.70 9.46
C ILE A 6 -0.27 -16.25 10.71
N ASN A 7 -1.61 -16.20 10.66
CA ASN A 7 -2.41 -15.83 11.82
C ASN A 7 -2.21 -16.82 12.98
N GLY A 8 -2.13 -18.13 12.72
CA GLY A 8 -1.86 -19.12 13.75
C GLY A 8 -0.51 -18.95 14.44
N ALA A 9 0.51 -18.46 13.73
CA ALA A 9 1.84 -18.23 14.28
C ALA A 9 2.00 -16.88 15.01
N HIS A 10 1.20 -15.86 14.65
CA HIS A 10 1.46 -14.47 15.05
C HIS A 10 0.28 -13.74 15.71
N SER A 11 -0.90 -14.36 15.83
CA SER A 11 -2.03 -13.74 16.52
C SER A 11 -1.79 -13.64 18.02
N THR A 12 -2.37 -12.62 18.64
CA THR A 12 -2.32 -12.40 20.09
C THR A 12 -3.75 -12.21 20.62
N PRO A 13 -3.99 -12.24 21.94
CA PRO A 13 -5.30 -11.89 22.49
C PRO A 13 -5.78 -10.48 22.12
N LYS A 14 -4.87 -9.59 21.69
CA LYS A 14 -5.20 -8.23 21.23
C LYS A 14 -5.69 -8.19 19.78
N GLY A 15 -5.48 -9.24 18.99
CA GLY A 15 -5.92 -9.32 17.60
C GLY A 15 -5.03 -10.17 16.69
N SER A 16 -5.47 -10.25 15.43
CA SER A 16 -4.82 -11.01 14.36
C SER A 16 -4.05 -10.07 13.42
N PRO A 17 -2.86 -10.47 12.93
CA PRO A 17 -2.04 -9.62 12.05
C PRO A 17 -2.62 -9.49 10.64
N ILE A 18 -3.34 -10.50 10.13
CA ILE A 18 -3.98 -10.45 8.81
C ILE A 18 -5.50 -10.57 8.97
N VAL A 19 -6.20 -9.52 8.57
CA VAL A 19 -7.65 -9.54 8.34
C VAL A 19 -7.87 -9.76 6.85
N TYR A 20 -8.40 -10.92 6.49
CA TYR A 20 -8.69 -11.27 5.10
C TYR A 20 -10.19 -11.17 4.85
N LEU A 21 -10.59 -10.29 3.92
CA LEU A 21 -11.97 -10.07 3.54
C LEU A 21 -12.21 -10.70 2.17
N HIS A 22 -13.00 -11.77 2.13
CA HIS A 22 -13.40 -12.45 0.89
C HIS A 22 -14.86 -12.15 0.55
N HIS A 23 -15.18 -10.87 0.49
CA HIS A 23 -16.48 -10.36 0.06
C HIS A 23 -16.31 -8.96 -0.51
N PHE A 24 -17.34 -8.48 -1.21
CA PHE A 24 -17.38 -7.11 -1.68
C PHE A 24 -17.34 -6.13 -0.49
N VAL A 25 -16.52 -5.09 -0.60
CA VAL A 25 -16.46 -3.98 0.37
C VAL A 25 -17.10 -2.76 -0.31
N PRO A 26 -18.17 -2.18 0.24
CA PRO A 26 -18.78 -0.97 -0.31
C PRO A 26 -17.78 0.17 -0.47
N PHE A 27 -17.99 1.02 -1.47
CA PHE A 27 -17.08 2.11 -1.80
C PHE A 27 -16.80 3.05 -0.61
N VAL A 28 -17.83 3.40 0.17
CA VAL A 28 -17.67 4.25 1.35
C VAL A 28 -16.76 3.60 2.40
N ASP A 29 -16.93 2.31 2.66
CA ASP A 29 -16.11 1.58 3.62
C ASP A 29 -14.68 1.42 3.12
N LEU A 30 -14.51 1.16 1.81
CA LEU A 30 -13.20 1.03 1.18
C LEU A 30 -12.41 2.34 1.25
N THR A 31 -13.06 3.47 0.95
CA THR A 31 -12.42 4.80 1.07
C THR A 31 -12.08 5.15 2.52
N ALA A 32 -12.90 4.71 3.49
CA ALA A 32 -12.57 4.84 4.91
C ALA A 32 -11.33 4.00 5.28
N LEU A 33 -11.24 2.75 4.78
CA LEU A 33 -10.05 1.90 4.93
C LEU A 33 -8.81 2.56 4.31
N TYR A 34 -8.92 3.08 3.10
CA TYR A 34 -7.84 3.83 2.46
C TYR A 34 -7.42 5.03 3.29
N ARG A 35 -8.37 5.81 3.84
CA ARG A 35 -8.08 6.99 4.66
C ARG A 35 -7.35 6.66 5.96
N ILE A 36 -7.57 5.49 6.56
CA ILE A 36 -6.91 5.09 7.81
C ILE A 36 -5.61 4.31 7.60
N ALA A 37 -5.42 3.73 6.42
CA ALA A 37 -4.21 2.99 6.09
C ALA A 37 -2.99 3.93 6.02
N HIS A 38 -1.86 3.48 6.57
CA HIS A 38 -0.57 4.19 6.49
C HIS A 38 0.20 3.87 5.20
N ILE A 39 -0.05 2.69 4.64
CA ILE A 39 0.56 2.16 3.44
C ILE A 39 -0.47 1.44 2.59
N CYS A 40 -0.32 1.47 1.26
CA CYS A 40 -1.09 0.66 0.32
C CYS A 40 -0.11 -0.16 -0.51
N LEU A 41 -0.15 -1.49 -0.36
CA LEU A 41 0.75 -2.40 -1.07
C LEU A 41 0.05 -2.97 -2.30
N ILE A 42 0.61 -2.71 -3.48
CA ILE A 42 0.14 -3.25 -4.76
C ILE A 42 1.22 -4.17 -5.32
N ALA A 43 0.99 -5.47 -5.20
CA ALA A 43 1.91 -6.53 -5.58
C ALA A 43 1.43 -7.32 -6.82
N SER A 44 0.72 -6.65 -7.74
CA SER A 44 0.30 -7.24 -9.02
C SER A 44 1.48 -7.80 -9.82
N GLN A 45 1.32 -8.99 -10.40
CA GLN A 45 2.36 -9.59 -11.25
C GLN A 45 2.34 -9.03 -12.67
N ARG A 46 1.17 -8.65 -13.18
CA ARG A 46 0.98 -7.92 -14.44
C ARG A 46 -0.30 -7.10 -14.33
N ASP A 47 -0.17 -5.78 -14.45
CA ASP A 47 -1.32 -4.88 -14.36
C ASP A 47 -1.07 -3.66 -15.27
N GLY A 48 -1.97 -3.43 -16.23
CA GLY A 48 -1.85 -2.33 -17.18
C GLY A 48 -2.07 -0.97 -16.52
N MET A 49 -3.03 -0.86 -15.60
CA MET A 49 -3.28 0.34 -14.80
C MET A 49 -3.99 -0.04 -13.51
N ASN A 50 -3.38 0.32 -12.38
CA ASN A 50 -3.97 0.04 -11.08
C ASN A 50 -4.67 1.28 -10.52
N PHE A 51 -5.99 1.37 -10.69
CA PHE A 51 -6.77 2.50 -10.17
C PHE A 51 -6.82 2.57 -8.64
N VAL A 52 -6.63 1.44 -7.94
CA VAL A 52 -6.56 1.40 -6.47
C VAL A 52 -5.41 2.28 -5.95
N ALA A 53 -4.29 2.37 -6.67
CA ALA A 53 -3.19 3.28 -6.32
C ALA A 53 -3.66 4.74 -6.28
N ALA A 54 -4.41 5.16 -7.31
CA ALA A 54 -4.92 6.53 -7.44
C ALA A 54 -6.02 6.82 -6.42
N GLU A 55 -6.95 5.88 -6.21
CA GLU A 55 -8.02 5.98 -5.20
C GLU A 55 -7.42 6.12 -3.80
N TYR A 56 -6.41 5.31 -3.47
CA TYR A 56 -5.70 5.41 -2.21
C TYR A 56 -5.06 6.78 -2.04
N VAL A 57 -4.28 7.26 -3.01
CA VAL A 57 -3.62 8.58 -2.94
C VAL A 57 -4.63 9.72 -2.81
N ALA A 58 -5.76 9.65 -3.51
CA ALA A 58 -6.84 10.62 -3.37
C ALA A 58 -7.40 10.66 -1.93
N CYS A 59 -7.47 9.52 -1.24
CA CYS A 59 -7.91 9.45 0.16
C CYS A 59 -6.83 9.93 1.16
N GLN A 60 -5.58 10.09 0.75
CA GLN A 60 -4.44 10.35 1.64
C GLN A 60 -4.10 11.83 1.88
N ARG A 61 -4.88 12.77 1.29
CA ARG A 61 -4.57 14.23 1.26
C ARG A 61 -3.98 14.82 2.54
N ASP A 62 -4.52 14.49 3.71
CA ASP A 62 -3.99 14.99 5.00
C ASP A 62 -3.20 13.97 5.84
N ARG A 63 -3.25 12.68 5.51
CA ARG A 63 -2.67 11.59 6.32
C ARG A 63 -1.33 11.07 5.83
N LYS A 64 -0.91 11.46 4.61
CA LYS A 64 0.44 11.25 4.08
C LYS A 64 0.82 9.75 4.04
N GLY A 65 -0.16 8.90 3.76
CA GLY A 65 0.06 7.49 3.50
C GLY A 65 0.85 7.28 2.21
N VAL A 66 1.60 6.19 2.16
CA VAL A 66 2.57 5.96 1.08
C VAL A 66 2.17 4.72 0.26
N PRO A 67 1.99 4.85 -1.07
CA PRO A 67 1.81 3.70 -1.94
C PRO A 67 3.13 2.95 -2.12
N VAL A 68 3.06 1.62 -2.09
CA VAL A 68 4.17 0.69 -2.33
C VAL A 68 3.77 -0.15 -3.53
N LEU A 69 4.45 0.07 -4.66
CA LEU A 69 4.05 -0.46 -5.95
C LEU A 69 5.12 -1.41 -6.50
N THR A 70 4.67 -2.50 -7.07
CA THR A 70 5.51 -3.31 -7.97
C THR A 70 5.88 -2.52 -9.22
N GLU A 71 7.10 -2.69 -9.73
CA GLU A 71 7.53 -2.14 -11.02
C GLU A 71 6.68 -2.63 -12.22
N LEU A 72 5.95 -3.73 -12.04
CA LEU A 72 5.09 -4.35 -13.07
C LEU A 72 3.65 -3.82 -13.07
N ALA A 73 3.30 -2.91 -12.16
CA ALA A 73 2.01 -2.23 -12.20
C ALA A 73 2.14 -0.95 -13.02
N GLY A 74 1.26 -0.72 -14.00
CA GLY A 74 1.31 0.48 -14.83
C GLY A 74 1.19 1.79 -14.04
N ALA A 75 0.56 1.76 -12.87
CA ALA A 75 0.55 2.90 -11.95
C ALA A 75 1.96 3.33 -11.50
N ALA A 76 2.92 2.40 -11.41
CA ALA A 76 4.31 2.69 -11.06
C ALA A 76 4.99 3.61 -12.08
N THR A 77 4.62 3.55 -13.36
CA THR A 77 5.17 4.43 -14.40
C THR A 77 4.72 5.88 -14.24
N PHE A 78 3.55 6.12 -13.66
CA PHE A 78 3.00 7.48 -13.45
C PHE A 78 3.25 8.02 -12.05
N MET A 79 3.48 7.13 -11.09
CA MET A 79 3.56 7.45 -9.66
C MET A 79 4.91 7.02 -9.08
N ASP A 80 5.97 6.97 -9.87
CA ASP A 80 7.31 6.60 -9.40
C ASP A 80 7.85 7.59 -8.35
N ILE A 81 7.71 8.90 -8.60
CA ILE A 81 8.31 9.98 -7.79
C ILE A 81 7.55 10.17 -6.48
N GLY A 82 7.83 9.35 -5.46
CA GLY A 82 7.19 9.45 -4.13
C GLY A 82 6.52 8.15 -3.68
N SER A 83 6.53 7.13 -4.53
CA SER A 83 6.11 5.77 -4.18
C SER A 83 7.34 4.99 -3.82
N ILE A 84 7.16 3.89 -3.10
CA ILE A 84 8.22 2.91 -2.93
C ILE A 84 8.01 1.84 -3.99
N ILE A 85 8.94 1.73 -4.93
CA ILE A 85 8.90 0.74 -6.00
C ILE A 85 9.73 -0.48 -5.62
N PHE A 86 9.22 -1.68 -5.90
CA PHE A 86 9.93 -2.94 -5.66
C PHE A 86 9.79 -3.92 -6.83
N ASN A 87 10.75 -4.84 -6.97
CA ASN A 87 10.66 -5.96 -7.91
C ASN A 87 9.84 -7.10 -7.28
N PRO A 88 8.74 -7.53 -7.91
CA PRO A 88 7.85 -8.56 -7.36
C PRO A 88 8.49 -9.95 -7.30
N SER A 89 9.59 -10.18 -8.01
CA SER A 89 10.33 -11.45 -8.00
C SER A 89 11.22 -11.61 -6.76
N SER A 90 11.42 -10.54 -5.99
CA SER A 90 12.24 -10.53 -4.78
C SER A 90 11.38 -10.36 -3.53
N ALA A 91 11.15 -11.48 -2.82
CA ALA A 91 10.48 -11.45 -1.52
C ALA A 91 11.23 -10.59 -0.49
N GLN A 92 12.56 -10.54 -0.58
CA GLN A 92 13.40 -9.72 0.26
C GLN A 92 13.15 -8.23 0.01
N GLN A 93 13.15 -7.80 -1.25
CA GLN A 93 12.90 -6.40 -1.60
C GLN A 93 11.48 -5.97 -1.26
N LEU A 94 10.49 -6.86 -1.42
CA LEU A 94 9.12 -6.63 -0.95
C LEU A 94 9.11 -6.36 0.56
N SER A 95 9.75 -7.22 1.35
CA SER A 95 9.84 -7.09 2.81
C SER A 95 10.51 -5.76 3.22
N GLU A 96 11.65 -5.44 2.61
CA GLU A 96 12.39 -4.20 2.85
C GLU A 96 11.57 -2.96 2.47
N SER A 97 10.82 -3.04 1.37
CA SER A 97 9.96 -1.95 0.89
C SER A 97 8.80 -1.69 1.83
N VAL A 98 8.14 -2.75 2.32
CA VAL A 98 7.10 -2.65 3.35
C VAL A 98 7.68 -2.09 4.65
N HIS A 99 8.83 -2.61 5.09
CA HIS A 99 9.50 -2.12 6.30
C HIS A 99 9.83 -0.63 6.19
N ARG A 100 10.46 -0.21 5.09
CA ARG A 100 10.75 1.19 4.79
C ARG A 100 9.47 2.02 4.82
N ALA A 101 8.42 1.57 4.13
CA ALA A 101 7.16 2.30 4.04
C ALA A 101 6.50 2.56 5.39
N VAL A 102 6.62 1.63 6.34
CA VAL A 102 6.10 1.82 7.70
C VAL A 102 7.02 2.67 8.59
N THR A 103 8.33 2.64 8.36
CA THR A 103 9.32 3.39 9.15
C THR A 103 9.66 4.78 8.62
N LEU A 104 9.15 5.18 7.43
CA LEU A 104 9.36 6.51 6.85
C LEU A 104 9.08 7.64 7.84
N GLY A 105 10.03 8.57 7.94
CA GLY A 105 9.92 9.77 8.76
C GLY A 105 8.82 10.72 8.26
N VAL A 106 8.37 11.60 9.14
CA VAL A 106 7.28 12.55 8.83
C VAL A 106 7.62 13.44 7.63
N GLU A 107 8.87 13.88 7.49
CA GLU A 107 9.30 14.74 6.38
C GLU A 107 9.38 13.99 5.05
N GLU A 108 9.82 12.73 5.06
CA GLU A 108 9.83 11.90 3.84
C GLU A 108 8.41 11.62 3.36
N ARG A 109 7.49 11.27 4.28
CA ARG A 109 6.06 11.10 3.96
C ARG A 109 5.44 12.38 3.40
N ARG A 110 5.82 13.55 3.94
CA ARG A 110 5.40 14.85 3.38
C ARG A 110 5.97 15.05 1.98
N GLY A 111 7.22 14.65 1.73
CA GLY A 111 7.84 14.63 0.41
C GLY A 111 7.03 13.82 -0.60
N CYS A 112 6.79 12.55 -0.30
CA CYS A 112 5.93 11.67 -1.11
C CYS A 112 4.58 12.31 -1.42
N MET A 113 3.89 12.83 -0.39
CA MET A 113 2.58 13.47 -0.56
C MET A 113 2.62 14.72 -1.45
N ARG A 114 3.70 15.51 -1.40
CA ARG A 114 3.85 16.69 -2.27
C ARG A 114 3.94 16.30 -3.73
N CYS A 115 4.70 15.26 -4.05
CA CYS A 115 4.83 14.78 -5.42
C CYS A 115 3.48 14.33 -6.00
N TRP A 116 2.57 13.82 -5.17
CA TRP A 116 1.23 13.39 -5.62
C TRP A 116 0.32 14.55 -5.91
N ARG A 117 0.44 15.62 -5.12
CA ARG A 117 -0.31 16.85 -5.34
C ARG A 117 0.11 17.58 -6.61
N SER A 118 1.27 17.30 -7.18
CA SER A 118 1.66 17.86 -8.49
C SER A 118 1.16 17.03 -9.68
N LEU A 119 0.67 15.80 -9.44
CA LEU A 119 0.15 14.91 -10.48
C LEU A 119 -1.39 14.93 -10.57
N LEU A 120 -2.07 15.55 -9.61
CA LEU A 120 -3.53 15.75 -9.51
C LEU A 120 -3.87 17.24 -9.65
#